data_AF-A0A6I8VDL3-F1
#
_entry.id   AF-A0A6I8VDL3-F1
#
_cell.length_a   1.000
_cell.length_b   1.000
_cell.length_c   1.000
_cell.angle_alpha   90.00
_cell.angle_beta   90.00
_cell.angle_gamma   90.00
#
_symmetry.space_group_name_H-M   'P 1'
#
loop_
_entity.id
_entity.type
_entity.pdbx_description
1 polymer ?
#
loop_
_entity_poly.entity_id
_entity_poly.type
_entity_poly.pdbx_seq_one_letter_code
_entity_poly.pdbx_strand_id
1 'polypeptide(L)' 'MSAAEEKDPVELMLKKTGCIELHYKVQECIADTGDWRACQDKVKEFRACMQKYVDQQSKKYANVK' A
#
# COMPACT_ATOMS: atom_id res chain seq x y z
N MET A 1 -1.42 -28.57 -6.74
CA MET A 1 -1.24 -27.35 -7.55
C MET A 1 -0.24 -26.48 -6.81
N SER A 2 0.85 -26.15 -7.49
CA SER A 2 1.97 -25.27 -7.10
C SER A 2 1.45 -23.92 -6.57
N ALA A 3 2.09 -23.16 -5.68
CA ALA A 3 3.44 -23.16 -5.15
C ALA A 3 3.40 -22.69 -3.68
N ALA A 4 4.26 -23.26 -2.84
CA ALA A 4 4.58 -22.64 -1.56
C ALA A 4 5.24 -21.27 -1.82
N GLU A 5 4.56 -20.21 -1.39
CA GLU A 5 5.19 -19.04 -0.76
C GLU A 5 6.16 -18.17 -1.58
N GLU A 6 5.91 -17.95 -2.87
CA GLU A 6 6.40 -16.72 -3.52
C GLU A 6 5.54 -15.55 -3.03
N LYS A 7 5.83 -15.04 -1.82
CA LYS A 7 5.13 -13.84 -1.30
C LYS A 7 5.27 -12.73 -2.33
N ASP A 8 4.12 -12.25 -2.81
CA ASP A 8 4.08 -11.23 -3.85
C ASP A 8 5.00 -10.06 -3.45
N PRO A 9 5.95 -9.65 -4.31
CA PRO A 9 6.91 -8.61 -3.99
C PRO A 9 6.21 -7.30 -3.60
N VAL A 10 5.03 -7.00 -4.15
CA VAL A 10 4.19 -5.86 -3.77
C VAL A 10 3.67 -6.03 -2.34
N GLU A 11 3.12 -7.19 -1.97
CA GLU A 11 2.68 -7.44 -0.59
C GLU A 11 3.81 -7.30 0.41
N LEU A 12 5.00 -7.83 0.10
CA LEU A 12 6.19 -7.67 0.95
C LEU A 12 6.57 -6.20 1.13
N MET A 13 6.52 -5.40 0.06
CA MET A 13 6.78 -3.96 0.12
C MET A 13 5.71 -3.24 0.95
N LEU A 14 4.43 -3.57 0.76
CA LEU A 14 3.33 -2.97 1.52
C LEU A 14 3.39 -3.31 3.01
N LYS A 15 3.86 -4.51 3.37
CA LYS A 15 4.14 -4.88 4.77
C LYS A 15 5.27 -4.02 5.34
N LYS A 16 6.33 -3.76 4.57
CA LYS A 16 7.44 -2.89 4.99
C LYS A 16 7.03 -1.43 5.17
N THR A 17 6.09 -0.92 4.37
CA THR A 17 5.58 0.45 4.52
C THR A 17 4.58 0.59 5.67
N GLY A 18 4.00 -0.52 6.16
CA GLY A 18 2.92 -0.50 7.13
C GLY A 18 1.57 -0.07 6.56
N CYS A 19 1.45 0.08 5.23
CA CYS A 19 0.24 0.55 4.57
C CYS A 19 -0.62 -0.61 4.02
N ILE A 20 -0.30 -1.86 4.35
CA ILE A 20 -0.95 -3.03 3.77
C ILE A 20 -2.45 -3.15 4.13
N GLU A 21 -2.85 -2.79 5.34
CA GLU A 21 -4.27 -2.82 5.72
C GLU A 21 -5.11 -1.85 4.90
N LEU A 22 -4.54 -0.68 4.56
CA LEU A 22 -5.20 0.30 3.69
C LEU A 22 -5.28 -0.20 2.24
N HIS A 23 -4.29 -0.98 1.80
CA HIS A 23 -4.35 -1.65 0.51
C HIS A 23 -5.51 -2.66 0.45
N TYR A 24 -5.65 -3.51 1.47
CA TYR A 24 -6.77 -4.47 1.53
C TYR A 24 -8.13 -3.76 1.55
N LYS A 25 -8.29 -2.65 2.29
CA LYS A 25 -9.53 -1.85 2.26
C LYS A 25 -9.87 -1.32 0.87
N VAL A 26 -8.87 -0.97 0.06
CA VAL A 26 -9.09 -0.57 -1.34
C VAL A 26 -9.54 -1.77 -2.17
N GLN A 27 -8.90 -2.93 -2.00
CA GLN A 27 -9.31 -4.16 -2.70
C GLN A 27 -10.74 -4.59 -2.34
N GLU A 28 -11.09 -4.55 -1.06
CA GLU A 28 -12.45 -4.84 -0.57
C GLU A 28 -13.46 -3.89 -1.21
N CYS A 29 -13.20 -2.57 -1.20
CA CYS A 29 -14.10 -1.61 -1.84
C CYS A 29 -14.27 -1.87 -3.35
N ILE A 30 -13.18 -2.19 -4.06
CA ILE A 30 -13.25 -2.50 -5.50
C ILE A 30 -14.02 -3.81 -5.74
N ALA A 31 -13.84 -4.81 -4.87
CA ALA A 31 -14.57 -6.07 -4.95
C ALA A 31 -16.08 -5.88 -4.72
N ASP A 32 -16.46 -5.01 -3.77
CA ASP A 32 -17.85 -4.72 -3.45
C ASP A 32 -18.54 -3.86 -4.53
N THR A 33 -17.85 -2.84 -5.03
CA THR A 33 -18.43 -1.85 -5.95
C THR A 33 -18.23 -2.18 -7.43
N GLY A 34 -17.19 -2.95 -7.76
CA GLY A 34 -16.74 -3.18 -9.13
C GLY A 34 -16.14 -1.95 -9.83
N ASP A 35 -16.10 -0.79 -9.17
CA ASP A 35 -15.56 0.45 -9.72
C ASP A 35 -14.63 1.15 -8.72
N TRP A 36 -13.34 1.14 -9.04
CA TRP A 36 -12.32 1.81 -8.25
C TRP A 36 -12.53 3.32 -8.12
N ARG A 37 -13.29 3.96 -9.02
CA ARG A 37 -13.63 5.39 -8.91
C ARG A 37 -14.57 5.67 -7.74
N ALA A 38 -15.43 4.72 -7.36
CA ALA A 38 -16.24 4.82 -6.15
C ALA A 38 -15.40 4.71 -4.87
N CYS A 39 -14.21 4.13 -4.97
CA CYS A 39 -13.28 3.88 -3.86
C CYS A 39 -12.24 5.00 -3.65
N GLN A 40 -12.45 6.18 -4.23
CA GLN A 40 -11.48 7.28 -4.18
C GLN A 40 -11.05 7.65 -2.76
N ASP A 41 -11.95 7.59 -1.78
CA ASP A 41 -11.59 7.92 -0.41
C ASP A 41 -10.63 6.91 0.20
N LYS A 42 -10.84 5.60 -0.05
CA LYS A 42 -9.91 4.53 0.36
C LYS A 42 -8.56 4.66 -0.33
N VAL A 43 -8.57 5.03 -1.62
CA VAL A 43 -7.33 5.28 -2.39
C VAL A 43 -6.58 6.50 -1.84
N LYS A 44 -7.28 7.58 -1.44
CA LYS A 44 -6.66 8.76 -0.81
C LYS A 44 -6.02 8.39 0.53
N GLU A 45 -6.70 7.63 1.38
CA GLU A 45 -6.17 7.14 2.66
C GLU A 45 -4.89 6.33 2.45
N PHE A 46 -4.91 5.38 1.50
CA PHE A 46 -3.75 4.57 1.14
C PHE A 46 -2.58 5.43 0.62
N ARG A 47 -2.85 6.39 -0.27
CA ARG A 47 -1.85 7.32 -0.80
C ARG A 47 -1.22 8.16 0.31
N ALA A 48 -2.01 8.66 1.25
CA ALA A 48 -1.50 9.45 2.38
C ALA A 48 -0.53 8.64 3.26
N CYS A 49 -0.82 7.36 3.48
CA CYS A 49 0.09 6.46 4.19
C CYS A 49 1.41 6.28 3.43
N MET A 50 1.36 5.99 2.13
CA MET A 50 2.56 5.81 1.31
C MET A 50 3.39 7.10 1.22
N GLN A 51 2.76 8.26 1.13
CA GLN A 51 3.46 9.55 1.12
C GLN A 51 4.25 9.76 2.43
N LYS A 52 3.65 9.46 3.59
CA LYS A 52 4.36 9.54 4.88
C LYS A 52 5.60 8.64 4.91
N TYR A 53 5.51 7.43 4.36
CA TYR A 53 6.65 6.53 4.25
C TYR A 53 7.75 7.13 3.37
N VAL A 54 7.40 7.62 2.17
CA VAL A 54 8.36 8.25 1.24
C VAL A 54 9.03 9.48 1.87
N ASP A 55 8.27 10.33 2.55
CA ASP A 55 8.79 11.52 3.23
C ASP A 55 9.74 11.16 4.39
N GLN A 56 9.45 10.07 5.12
CA GLN A 56 10.35 9.59 6.16
C GLN A 56 11.64 9.02 5.56
N GLN A 57 11.55 8.29 4.45
CA GLN A 57 12.73 7.75 3.77
C GLN A 57 13.59 8.88 3.19
N SER A 58 12.99 9.86 2.53
CA SER A 58 13.73 11.00 1.98
C SER A 58 14.48 11.77 3.07
N LYS A 59 13.86 12.00 4.24
CA LYS A 59 14.51 12.59 5.41
C LYS A 59 15.65 11.73 5.95
N LYS A 60 15.46 10.41 6.05
CA LYS A 60 16.52 9.48 6.48
C LYS A 60 17.75 9.58 5.56
N TYR A 61 17.56 9.51 4.25
CA TYR A 61 18.68 9.60 3.29
C TYR A 61 19.27 11.01 3.18
N ALA A 62 18.50 12.06 3.42
CA ALA A 62 19.01 13.44 3.51
C ALA A 62 19.94 13.64 4.71
N ASN A 63 19.68 12.96 5.83
CA ASN A 63 20.47 13.04 7.06
C ASN A 63 21.71 12.13 7.08
N VAL A 64 21.91 11.31 6.05
CA VAL A 64 23.05 10.38 5.90
C VAL A 64 24.16 11.00 5.02
N LYS A 65 23.99 12.24 4.57
CA LYS A 65 24.90 12.94 3.67
C LYS A 65 25.82 13.91 4.39
#